data_AF-A0A4R5DFD6-F1
#
_entry.id   AF-A0A4R5DFD6-F1
#
_cell.length_a   1.000
_cell.length_b   1.000
_cell.length_c   1.000
_cell.angle_alpha   90.00
_cell.angle_beta   90.00
_cell.angle_gamma   90.00
#
_symmetry.space_group_name_H-M   'P 1'
#
loop_
_entity.id
_entity.type
_entity.pdbx_description
1 polymer ?
#
loop_
_entity_poly.entity_id
_entity_poly.type
_entity_poly.pdbx_seq_one_letter_code
_entity_poly.pdbx_strand_id
1 'polypeptide(L)'
;MMPETFEVPPSPYLAADWLAARHAWVRQLAERIAGPLDHDVNWPDTIAQAVRDCEANQAAWAEYERRRRAPEDDAAYARWEANGPTSTPEAHAFGVMSSGEKNLIRLVATLAGRTAWSLTDVSFDQRGAAVLADWLAIVHAQLPAWLYPPASDDALVARLAAVSDATNGPVTAISR
;
A
#
# COMPACT_ATOMS: atom_id res chain seq x y z
N MET A 1 -26.44 -9.49 20.37
CA MET A 1 -25.06 -9.36 19.87
C MET A 1 -24.94 -7.90 19.44
N MET A 2 -24.23 -7.08 20.22
CA MET A 2 -24.07 -5.66 19.87
C MET A 2 -23.15 -5.57 18.65
N PRO A 3 -23.49 -4.80 17.60
CA PRO A 3 -22.63 -4.65 16.44
C PRO A 3 -21.35 -3.90 16.86
N GLU A 4 -20.18 -4.41 16.44
CA GLU A 4 -18.91 -3.73 16.61
C GLU A 4 -18.93 -2.43 15.80
N THR A 5 -18.84 -1.30 16.49
CA THR A 5 -18.78 0.04 15.93
C THR A 5 -17.48 0.23 15.14
N PHE A 6 -17.58 0.71 13.88
CA PHE A 6 -16.41 1.14 13.10
C PHE A 6 -15.81 2.40 13.74
N GLU A 7 -14.76 2.21 14.55
CA GLU A 7 -13.98 3.30 15.11
C GLU A 7 -12.83 3.61 14.16
N VAL A 8 -12.96 4.73 13.43
CA VAL A 8 -11.95 5.19 12.48
C VAL A 8 -10.64 5.39 13.24
N PRO A 9 -9.53 4.78 12.79
CA PRO A 9 -8.26 4.93 13.46
C PRO A 9 -7.80 6.40 13.48
N PRO A 10 -7.41 6.94 14.65
CA PRO A 10 -7.17 8.37 14.83
C PRO A 10 -5.84 8.86 14.23
N SER A 11 -5.00 7.93 13.75
CA SER A 11 -3.75 8.26 13.06
C SER A 11 -3.60 7.40 11.80
N PRO A 12 -2.84 7.88 10.80
CA PRO A 12 -2.59 7.10 9.60
C PRO A 12 -1.84 5.77 9.85
N TYR A 13 -1.00 5.70 10.89
CA TYR A 13 -0.31 4.45 11.29
C TYR A 13 -1.29 3.44 11.86
N LEU A 14 -2.18 3.88 12.76
CA LEU A 14 -3.25 3.02 13.28
C LEU A 14 -4.23 2.62 12.17
N ALA A 15 -4.40 3.46 11.15
CA ALA A 15 -5.20 3.13 9.98
C ALA A 15 -4.54 2.05 9.11
N ALA A 16 -3.22 2.11 8.94
CA ALA A 16 -2.46 1.07 8.26
C ALA A 16 -2.53 -0.26 9.05
N ASP A 17 -2.37 -0.23 10.37
CA ASP A 17 -2.50 -1.40 11.24
C ASP A 17 -3.89 -2.02 11.14
N TRP A 18 -4.94 -1.19 11.22
CA TRP A 18 -6.32 -1.64 11.08
C TRP A 18 -6.57 -2.28 9.71
N LEU A 19 -6.05 -1.67 8.63
CA LEU A 19 -6.18 -2.21 7.29
C LEU A 19 -5.45 -3.56 7.15
N ALA A 20 -4.24 -3.68 7.71
CA ALA A 20 -3.48 -4.93 7.71
C ALA A 20 -4.14 -6.02 8.56
N ALA A 21 -4.73 -5.67 9.71
CA ALA A 21 -5.47 -6.60 10.56
C ALA A 21 -6.76 -7.11 9.87
N ARG A 22 -7.44 -6.22 9.14
CA ARG A 22 -8.67 -6.56 8.40
C ARG A 22 -8.41 -7.35 7.14
N HIS A 23 -7.29 -7.07 6.46
CA HIS A 23 -6.93 -7.68 5.17
C HIS A 23 -5.65 -8.50 5.30
N ALA A 24 -5.79 -9.81 5.56
CA ALA A 24 -4.65 -10.71 5.74
C ALA A 24 -3.62 -10.65 4.61
N TRP A 25 -4.06 -10.39 3.38
CA TRP A 25 -3.19 -10.23 2.22
C TRP A 25 -2.38 -8.92 2.23
N VAL A 26 -2.96 -7.82 2.72
CA VAL A 26 -2.21 -6.56 2.97
C VAL A 26 -1.11 -6.83 3.97
N ARG A 27 -1.44 -7.51 5.09
CA ARG A 27 -0.45 -7.89 6.11
C ARG A 27 0.67 -8.75 5.52
N GLN A 28 0.34 -9.82 4.80
CA GLN A 28 1.34 -10.70 4.18
C GLN A 28 2.29 -9.94 3.24
N LEU A 29 1.77 -9.00 2.45
CA LEU A 29 2.60 -8.21 1.54
C LEU A 29 3.47 -7.20 2.28
N ALA A 30 2.94 -6.55 3.31
CA ALA A 30 3.71 -5.65 4.16
C ALA A 30 4.81 -6.40 4.91
N GLU A 31 4.53 -7.58 5.46
CA GLU A 31 5.49 -8.40 6.20
C GLU A 31 6.63 -8.92 5.32
N ARG A 32 6.39 -9.11 4.02
CA ARG A 32 7.46 -9.43 3.06
C ARG A 32 8.50 -8.32 2.91
N ILE A 33 8.12 -7.08 3.21
CA ILE A 33 9.00 -5.91 3.11
C ILE A 33 9.55 -5.54 4.49
N ALA A 34 8.68 -5.34 5.47
CA ALA A 34 9.02 -4.80 6.79
C ALA A 34 9.34 -5.87 7.84
N GLY A 35 9.19 -7.16 7.52
CA GLY A 35 9.21 -8.22 8.53
C GLY A 35 7.92 -8.25 9.38
N PRO A 36 7.88 -9.01 10.49
CA PRO A 36 6.67 -9.14 11.30
C PRO A 36 6.16 -7.80 11.84
N LEU A 37 4.93 -7.41 11.47
CA LEU A 37 4.41 -6.05 11.79
C LEU A 37 4.19 -5.84 13.29
N ASP A 38 3.92 -6.91 14.06
CA ASP A 38 3.69 -6.83 15.50
C ASP A 38 4.95 -6.37 16.29
N HIS A 39 6.10 -6.26 15.62
CA HIS A 39 7.37 -5.83 16.20
C HIS A 39 7.80 -4.42 15.77
N ASP A 40 7.11 -3.79 14.81
CA ASP A 40 7.47 -2.46 14.30
C ASP A 40 6.23 -1.59 14.06
N VAL A 41 5.97 -0.66 15.00
CA VAL A 41 4.88 0.32 14.88
C VAL A 41 5.06 1.31 13.72
N ASN A 42 6.28 1.40 13.16
CA ASN A 42 6.60 2.29 12.04
C ASN A 42 6.76 1.53 10.72
N TRP A 43 6.29 0.28 10.63
CA TRP A 43 6.29 -0.49 9.38
C TRP A 43 5.68 0.27 8.18
N PRO A 44 4.68 1.18 8.33
CA PRO A 44 4.17 1.97 7.21
C PRO A 44 5.26 2.85 6.57
N ASP A 45 6.19 3.37 7.37
CA ASP A 45 7.34 4.14 6.86
C ASP A 45 8.34 3.25 6.15
N THR A 46 8.59 2.06 6.68
CA THR A 46 9.48 1.05 6.07
C THR A 46 9.00 0.69 4.67
N ILE A 47 7.70 0.44 4.48
CA ILE A 47 7.15 0.17 3.14
C ILE A 47 7.22 1.40 2.24
N ALA A 48 6.94 2.60 2.75
CA ALA A 48 6.99 3.83 1.96
C ALA A 48 8.43 4.13 1.51
N GLN A 49 9.42 3.84 2.36
CA GLN A 49 10.82 3.95 2.02
C GLN A 49 11.25 2.91 0.99
N ALA A 50 10.80 1.65 1.14
CA ALA A 50 11.08 0.59 0.16
C ALA A 50 10.57 0.93 -1.25
N VAL A 51 9.39 1.56 -1.36
CA VAL A 51 8.86 2.04 -2.65
C VAL A 51 9.79 3.10 -3.26
N ARG A 52 10.16 4.12 -2.48
CA ARG A 52 11.06 5.21 -2.93
C ARG A 52 12.42 4.68 -3.34
N ASP A 53 13.00 3.77 -2.55
CA ASP A 53 14.31 3.18 -2.81
C ASP A 53 14.28 2.29 -4.06
N CYS A 54 13.18 1.57 -4.30
CA CYS A 54 13.01 0.80 -5.52
C CYS A 54 12.96 1.69 -6.77
N GLU A 55 12.22 2.79 -6.72
CA GLU A 55 12.14 3.78 -7.81
C GLU A 55 13.50 4.46 -8.06
N ALA A 56 14.20 4.85 -6.99
CA ALA A 56 15.54 5.39 -7.07
C ALA A 56 16.54 4.39 -7.66
N ASN A 57 16.46 3.11 -7.27
CA ASN A 57 17.31 2.05 -7.82
C ASN A 57 17.04 1.81 -9.31
N GLN A 58 15.77 1.80 -9.75
CA GLN A 58 15.42 1.69 -11.16
C GLN A 58 16.00 2.85 -11.98
N ALA A 59 15.88 4.09 -11.47
CA ALA A 59 16.48 5.25 -12.11
C ALA A 59 18.02 5.18 -12.17
N ALA A 60 18.65 4.69 -11.11
CA ALA A 60 20.09 4.49 -11.05
C ALA A 60 20.57 3.44 -12.08
N TRP A 61 19.82 2.35 -12.25
CA TRP A 61 20.09 1.33 -13.27
C TRP A 61 19.95 1.87 -14.70
N ALA A 62 18.87 2.60 -14.99
CA ALA A 62 18.69 3.23 -16.30
C ALA A 62 19.84 4.19 -16.65
N GLU A 63 20.32 4.96 -15.66
CA GLU A 63 21.47 5.84 -15.82
C GLU A 63 22.80 5.08 -15.97
N TYR A 64 22.97 3.97 -15.24
CA TYR A 64 24.13 3.09 -15.34
C TYR A 64 24.24 2.48 -16.74
N GLU A 65 23.15 1.92 -17.26
CA GLU A 65 23.06 1.36 -18.62
C GLU A 65 23.34 2.42 -19.69
N ARG A 66 22.82 3.64 -19.49
CA ARG A 66 23.05 4.76 -20.41
C ARG A 66 24.54 5.15 -20.49
N ARG A 67 25.26 5.13 -19.36
CA ARG A 67 26.69 5.46 -19.31
C ARG A 67 27.61 4.29 -19.63
N ARG A 68 27.16 3.05 -19.39
CA ARG A 68 27.93 1.82 -19.50
C ARG A 68 27.06 0.75 -20.14
N ARG A 69 27.14 0.63 -21.47
CA ARG A 69 26.36 -0.36 -22.23
C ARG A 69 26.64 -1.78 -21.72
N ALA A 70 25.58 -2.56 -21.54
CA ALA A 70 25.68 -3.98 -21.19
C ALA A 70 26.49 -4.75 -22.25
N PRO A 71 27.51 -5.53 -21.84
CA PRO A 71 28.20 -6.45 -22.74
C PRO A 71 27.30 -7.59 -23.22
N GLU A 72 27.61 -8.16 -24.39
CA GLU A 72 26.92 -9.34 -24.93
C GLU A 72 27.48 -10.68 -24.41
N ASP A 73 28.69 -10.66 -23.84
CA ASP A 73 29.34 -11.84 -23.26
C ASP A 73 28.88 -12.07 -21.81
N ASP A 74 28.45 -13.28 -21.47
CA ASP A 74 27.90 -13.63 -20.16
C ASP A 74 28.86 -13.32 -19.00
N ALA A 75 30.16 -13.60 -19.15
CA ALA A 75 31.14 -13.36 -18.09
C ALA A 75 31.42 -11.87 -17.90
N ALA A 76 31.43 -11.10 -18.98
CA ALA A 76 31.51 -9.64 -18.93
C ALA A 76 30.21 -9.02 -18.40
N TYR A 77 29.06 -9.57 -18.74
CA TYR A 77 27.75 -9.16 -18.25
C TYR A 77 27.67 -9.35 -16.72
N ALA A 78 28.03 -10.53 -16.20
CA ALA A 78 28.02 -10.79 -14.76
C ALA A 78 28.92 -9.81 -13.98
N ARG A 79 30.10 -9.46 -14.51
CA ARG A 79 30.96 -8.43 -13.91
C ARG A 79 30.33 -7.04 -14.01
N TRP A 80 29.70 -6.71 -15.13
CA TRP A 80 29.01 -5.45 -15.33
C TRP A 80 27.84 -5.29 -14.36
N GLU A 81 27.05 -6.34 -14.17
CA GLU A 81 25.93 -6.40 -13.23
C GLU A 81 26.40 -6.27 -11.78
N ALA A 82 27.46 -6.99 -11.39
CA ALA A 82 28.05 -6.91 -10.06
C ALA A 82 28.62 -5.51 -9.70
N ASN A 83 28.93 -4.69 -10.70
CA ASN A 83 29.38 -3.29 -10.52
C ASN A 83 28.24 -2.27 -10.65
N GLY A 84 27.02 -2.73 -10.89
CA GLY A 84 25.84 -1.89 -11.00
C GLY A 84 25.31 -1.41 -9.65
N PRO A 85 24.27 -0.55 -9.67
CA PRO A 85 23.58 -0.10 -8.46
C PRO A 85 23.00 -1.27 -7.64
N THR A 86 23.10 -1.17 -6.32
CA THR A 86 22.53 -2.13 -5.37
C THR A 86 21.30 -1.55 -4.68
N SER A 87 20.27 -2.37 -4.46
CA SER A 87 19.09 -2.00 -3.67
C SER A 87 19.20 -2.48 -2.22
N THR A 88 18.43 -1.87 -1.32
CA THR A 88 18.21 -2.40 0.03
C THR A 88 17.39 -3.71 -0.04
N PRO A 89 17.45 -4.58 0.99
CA PRO A 89 16.62 -5.78 1.06
C PRO A 89 15.12 -5.50 0.92
N GLU A 90 14.64 -4.42 1.53
CA GLU A 90 13.24 -4.00 1.52
C GLU A 90 12.81 -3.53 0.12
N ALA A 91 13.66 -2.72 -0.54
CA ALA A 91 13.43 -2.27 -1.91
C ALA A 91 13.47 -3.43 -2.91
N HIS A 92 14.34 -4.43 -2.68
CA HIS A 92 14.38 -5.66 -3.47
C HIS A 92 13.10 -6.48 -3.27
N ALA A 93 12.65 -6.66 -2.01
CA ALA A 93 11.43 -7.38 -1.69
C ALA A 93 10.19 -6.75 -2.36
N PHE A 94 10.10 -5.43 -2.38
CA PHE A 94 9.09 -4.70 -3.15
C PHE A 94 9.31 -4.86 -4.67
N GLY A 95 10.54 -4.77 -5.15
CA GLY A 95 10.91 -4.83 -6.56
C GLY A 95 10.52 -6.13 -7.26
N VAL A 96 10.54 -7.27 -6.56
CA VAL A 96 10.17 -8.59 -7.12
C VAL A 96 8.68 -8.90 -7.03
N MET A 97 7.87 -8.02 -6.43
CA MET A 97 6.42 -8.18 -6.40
C MET A 97 5.80 -8.02 -7.80
N SER A 98 4.67 -8.70 -8.01
CA SER A 98 3.80 -8.48 -9.17
C SER A 98 3.26 -7.04 -9.18
N SER A 99 2.82 -6.57 -10.35
CA SER A 99 2.28 -5.22 -10.48
C SER A 99 1.09 -4.96 -9.55
N GLY A 100 0.18 -5.92 -9.39
CA GLY A 100 -0.97 -5.78 -8.49
C GLY A 100 -0.57 -5.65 -7.02
N GLU A 101 0.41 -6.46 -6.56
CA GLU A 101 0.95 -6.36 -5.20
C GLU A 101 1.66 -5.02 -4.96
N LYS A 102 2.46 -4.55 -5.93
CA LYS A 102 3.14 -3.24 -5.85
C LYS A 102 2.13 -2.11 -5.72
N ASN A 103 1.07 -2.17 -6.50
CA ASN A 103 0.05 -1.15 -6.51
C ASN A 103 -0.74 -1.11 -5.20
N LEU A 104 -1.05 -2.27 -4.62
CA LEU A 104 -1.61 -2.34 -3.28
C LEU A 104 -0.66 -1.71 -2.25
N ILE A 105 0.61 -2.13 -2.24
CA ILE A 105 1.58 -1.61 -1.26
C ILE A 105 1.74 -0.09 -1.41
N ARG A 106 1.74 0.44 -2.64
CA ARG A 106 1.72 1.89 -2.87
C ARG A 106 0.48 2.56 -2.27
N LEU A 107 -0.71 1.97 -2.43
CA LEU A 107 -1.93 2.47 -1.82
C LEU A 107 -1.79 2.52 -0.29
N VAL A 108 -1.31 1.44 0.34
CA VAL A 108 -1.12 1.39 1.79
C VAL A 108 -0.05 2.39 2.26
N ALA A 109 1.04 2.53 1.52
CA ALA A 109 2.12 3.47 1.81
C ALA A 109 1.70 4.95 1.76
N THR A 110 0.53 5.27 1.17
CA THR A 110 -0.04 6.63 1.21
C THR A 110 -0.53 7.01 2.61
N LEU A 111 -0.81 6.03 3.47
CA LEU A 111 -1.17 6.29 4.86
C LEU A 111 0.05 6.77 5.67
N ALA A 112 1.24 6.24 5.40
CA ALA A 112 2.47 6.65 6.11
C ALA A 112 3.01 8.01 5.66
N GLY A 113 2.75 8.41 4.41
CA GLY A 113 3.28 9.64 3.87
C GLY A 113 3.05 9.82 2.38
N ARG A 114 3.81 10.74 1.77
CA ARG A 114 3.68 11.05 0.34
C ARG A 114 4.32 9.95 -0.51
N THR A 115 3.50 8.98 -0.89
CA THR A 115 3.83 7.98 -1.91
C THR A 115 2.96 8.24 -3.13
N ALA A 116 3.58 8.35 -4.32
CA ALA A 116 2.83 8.53 -5.55
C ALA A 116 1.99 7.29 -5.84
N TRP A 117 0.72 7.49 -6.17
CA TRP A 117 -0.23 6.42 -6.46
C TRP A 117 -1.32 6.94 -7.40
N SER A 118 -1.87 6.05 -8.24
CA SER A 118 -2.99 6.35 -9.14
C SER A 118 -4.11 5.33 -9.00
N LEU A 119 -5.37 5.75 -9.16
CA LEU A 119 -6.52 4.82 -9.20
C LEU A 119 -6.40 3.74 -10.28
N THR A 120 -5.65 4.03 -11.36
CA THR A 120 -5.34 3.05 -12.41
C THR A 120 -4.46 1.90 -11.92
N ASP A 121 -3.84 2.06 -10.76
CA ASP A 121 -2.96 1.07 -10.16
C ASP A 121 -3.76 0.00 -9.40
N VAL A 122 -4.98 0.28 -8.91
CA VAL A 122 -5.78 -0.76 -8.25
C VAL A 122 -6.26 -1.78 -9.27
N SER A 123 -5.80 -3.02 -9.15
CA SER A 123 -6.48 -4.14 -9.80
C SER A 123 -7.86 -4.32 -9.15
N PHE A 124 -8.93 -4.06 -9.92
CA PHE A 124 -10.33 -4.24 -9.48
C PHE A 124 -10.75 -5.72 -9.45
N ASP A 125 -9.86 -6.60 -8.96
CA ASP A 125 -10.34 -7.88 -8.45
C ASP A 125 -11.06 -7.67 -7.11
N GLN A 126 -11.77 -8.69 -6.64
CA GLN A 126 -12.54 -8.61 -5.40
C GLN A 126 -11.71 -8.15 -4.20
N ARG A 127 -10.43 -8.55 -4.13
CA ARG A 127 -9.56 -8.22 -2.99
C ARG A 127 -9.13 -6.76 -3.06
N GLY A 128 -8.64 -6.31 -4.21
CA GLY A 128 -8.24 -4.92 -4.44
C GLY A 128 -9.39 -3.94 -4.25
N ALA A 129 -10.60 -4.30 -4.70
CA ALA A 129 -11.80 -3.50 -4.48
C ALA A 129 -12.14 -3.34 -2.98
N ALA A 130 -12.00 -4.41 -2.19
CA ALA A 130 -12.28 -4.36 -0.76
C ALA A 130 -11.27 -3.49 0.00
N VAL A 131 -9.97 -3.60 -0.29
CA VAL A 131 -8.97 -2.71 0.33
C VAL A 131 -9.16 -1.27 -0.10
N LEU A 132 -9.48 -1.01 -1.37
CA LEU A 132 -9.77 0.34 -1.82
C LEU A 132 -10.98 0.93 -1.10
N ALA A 133 -12.06 0.16 -0.89
CA ALA A 133 -13.24 0.62 -0.17
C ALA A 133 -12.92 1.01 1.28
N ASP A 134 -12.15 0.17 1.98
CA ASP A 134 -11.74 0.42 3.37
C ASP A 134 -10.73 1.58 3.47
N TRP A 135 -9.80 1.69 2.52
CA TRP A 135 -8.89 2.83 2.41
C TRP A 135 -9.66 4.15 2.16
N LEU A 136 -10.67 4.12 1.28
CA LEU A 136 -11.53 5.28 1.04
C LEU A 136 -12.31 5.67 2.30
N ALA A 137 -12.80 4.70 3.08
CA ALA A 137 -13.46 4.96 4.35
C ALA A 137 -12.52 5.63 5.37
N ILE A 138 -11.25 5.18 5.45
CA ILE A 138 -10.22 5.82 6.27
C ILE A 138 -10.00 7.28 5.84
N VAL A 139 -9.74 7.51 4.55
CA VAL A 139 -9.46 8.87 4.03
C VAL A 139 -10.65 9.78 4.25
N HIS A 140 -11.85 9.30 3.96
CA HIS A 140 -13.10 10.04 4.14
C HIS A 140 -13.28 10.49 5.60
N ALA A 141 -13.08 9.58 6.55
CA ALA A 141 -13.24 9.90 7.96
C ALA A 141 -12.18 10.86 8.53
N GLN A 142 -11.06 11.04 7.81
CA GLN A 142 -10.02 12.02 8.14
C GLN A 142 -10.27 13.39 7.48
N LEU A 143 -11.29 13.53 6.63
CA LEU A 143 -11.61 14.81 5.99
C LEU A 143 -12.12 15.84 7.01
N PRO A 144 -11.77 17.12 6.85
CA PRO A 144 -12.28 18.16 7.74
C PRO A 144 -13.78 18.33 7.59
N ALA A 145 -14.54 18.06 8.65
CA ALA A 145 -16.00 18.09 8.65
C ALA A 145 -16.61 19.45 8.25
N TRP A 146 -15.86 20.55 8.38
CA TRP A 146 -16.28 21.88 7.96
C TRP A 146 -16.23 22.09 6.44
N LEU A 147 -15.41 21.31 5.73
CA LEU A 147 -15.27 21.36 4.27
C LEU A 147 -16.03 20.24 3.58
N TYR A 148 -16.22 19.11 4.28
CA TYR A 148 -16.94 17.92 3.82
C TYR A 148 -18.02 17.53 4.86
N PRO A 149 -19.23 18.11 4.77
CA PRO A 149 -20.28 17.86 5.74
C PRO A 149 -20.81 16.41 5.65
N PRO A 150 -21.00 15.70 6.78
CA PRO A 150 -21.32 14.27 6.81
C PRO A 150 -22.66 13.89 6.13
N ALA A 151 -23.59 14.84 6.00
CA ALA A 151 -24.93 14.61 5.44
C ALA A 151 -24.97 14.17 3.96
N SER A 152 -23.85 14.28 3.21
CA SER A 152 -23.70 13.79 1.84
C SER A 152 -23.08 12.38 1.76
N ASP A 153 -22.46 11.91 2.85
CA ASP A 153 -21.41 10.89 2.80
C ASP A 153 -21.76 9.59 3.54
N ASP A 154 -22.71 9.66 4.45
CA ASP A 154 -23.29 8.56 5.19
C ASP A 154 -23.76 7.40 4.32
N ALA A 155 -24.41 7.70 3.20
CA ALA A 155 -24.85 6.71 2.22
C ALA A 155 -23.69 6.12 1.39
N LEU A 156 -22.61 6.89 1.18
CA LEU A 156 -21.41 6.45 0.46
C LEU A 156 -20.58 5.51 1.35
N VAL A 157 -20.32 5.90 2.59
CA VAL A 157 -19.65 5.05 3.59
C VAL A 157 -20.44 3.78 3.83
N ALA A 158 -21.78 3.86 3.94
CA ALA A 158 -22.63 2.68 4.05
C ALA A 158 -22.60 1.77 2.82
N ARG A 159 -22.52 2.35 1.60
CA ARG A 159 -22.36 1.56 0.38
C ARG A 159 -20.98 0.93 0.25
N LEU A 160 -19.92 1.64 0.61
CA LEU A 160 -18.56 1.13 0.58
C LEU A 160 -18.37 0.01 1.61
N ALA A 161 -18.91 0.18 2.82
CA ALA A 161 -18.99 -0.86 3.83
C ALA A 161 -19.74 -2.08 3.31
N ALA A 162 -20.95 -1.91 2.73
CA ALA A 162 -21.71 -3.02 2.16
C ALA A 162 -21.00 -3.77 1.01
N VAL A 163 -20.16 -3.08 0.21
CA VAL A 163 -19.34 -3.71 -0.84
C VAL A 163 -18.17 -4.49 -0.24
N SER A 164 -17.50 -3.92 0.77
CA SER A 164 -16.50 -4.64 1.55
C SER A 164 -17.12 -5.88 2.20
N ASP A 165 -18.34 -5.77 2.72
CA ASP A 165 -19.03 -6.81 3.45
C ASP A 165 -19.46 -7.99 2.61
N ALA A 166 -20.00 -7.72 1.43
CA ALA A 166 -20.36 -8.75 0.48
C ALA A 166 -19.14 -9.58 0.06
N THR A 167 -17.94 -9.00 0.20
CA THR A 167 -16.67 -9.61 -0.19
C THR A 167 -15.94 -10.29 0.98
N ASN A 168 -16.08 -9.76 2.20
CA ASN A 168 -15.31 -10.19 3.38
C ASN A 168 -16.16 -10.61 4.61
N GLY A 169 -17.49 -10.50 4.56
CA GLY A 169 -18.42 -10.70 5.69
C GLY A 169 -18.99 -9.39 6.27
N PRO A 170 -20.19 -9.40 6.92
CA PRO A 170 -20.99 -8.20 7.22
C PRO A 170 -20.39 -7.22 8.26
N VAL A 171 -20.52 -5.90 8.01
CA VAL A 171 -20.17 -4.73 8.84
C VAL A 171 -21.19 -3.60 8.63
N THR A 172 -21.89 -3.21 9.69
CA THR A 172 -22.89 -2.14 9.60
C THR A 172 -22.22 -0.76 9.69
N ALA A 173 -22.35 0.07 8.65
CA ALA A 173 -21.87 1.45 8.68
C ALA A 173 -22.69 2.33 9.62
N ILE A 174 -22.00 3.20 10.36
CA ILE A 174 -22.63 4.22 11.20
C ILE A 174 -22.29 5.60 10.65
N SER A 175 -23.37 6.32 10.42
CA SER A 175 -23.43 7.72 10.05
C SER A 175 -23.43 8.61 11.27
N ARG A 176 -22.67 9.72 11.24
CA ARG A 176 -22.59 10.69 12.35
C ARG A 176 -23.68 11.75 12.27
#